data_AF-F1RL22-F1
#
_entry.id   AF-F1RL22-F1
#
_cell.length_a   1.000
_cell.length_b   1.000
_cell.length_c   1.000
_cell.angle_alpha   90.00
_cell.angle_beta   90.00
_cell.angle_gamma   90.00
#
_symmetry.space_group_name_H-M   'P 1'
#
loop_
_entity.id
_entity.type
_entity.pdbx_description
1 polymer ?
#
loop_
_entity_poly.entity_id
_entity_poly.type
_entity_poly.pdbx_seq_one_letter_code
_entity_poly.pdbx_strand_id
1 'polypeptide(L)'
;MRSTPRLWDVHHRHPVRRGPQPWPEAPRSGPAPALAYQEAPRPGGGPRPPRCGVPDPPGGPSARNRQKRFVLSGGRWEKTDLTYRILRFPWQLVREQVRQTVAEALQVWSDVTPLTFTEVHEGHADIMIDFTRYWHGDNLPFDGPGGILAHAFFPKTHREGDVHFDYDETWTVGDNQGTDLLQVAAHEFGHVLGLQHTTAAKALMSPFYTFRYPLSLSPDDRRGIQHLYGQPQLAPTSGSPDLGHRAGVDTNEIAPLEPDTLPDACQVSFDAVATIRGELFFFKAGFVWRLRRGHLQPGYPALASRHWQGLPSPVDAAFEDAQGHIWFFQGAQYWVYDGEKPALGPAPLSELGLPGSPVHAALVWGPEKNKVYFFRGGDYWRFHPSTHRVDSPVPRRATDWRGVPSEIDAAFQDADGYAYFLRGRLYWKFDPVKVKALEGFPRLVGLDFFGCSEPANTFR
;
A
#
# COMPACT_ATOMS: atom_id res chain seq x y z
N MET A 1 23.51 -23.13 -103.28
CA MET A 1 23.62 -21.67 -103.49
C MET A 1 22.26 -21.05 -103.22
N ARG A 2 22.23 -20.01 -102.35
CA ARG A 2 21.34 -18.81 -102.35
C ARG A 2 19.82 -19.03 -102.49
N SER A 3 18.90 -18.37 -101.79
CA SER A 3 18.92 -17.24 -100.84
C SER A 3 17.44 -16.96 -100.49
N THR A 4 17.18 -16.58 -99.23
CA THR A 4 15.91 -16.04 -98.67
C THR A 4 15.51 -14.67 -99.27
N PRO A 5 14.27 -14.15 -99.09
CA PRO A 5 13.85 -13.41 -97.85
C PRO A 5 12.39 -13.74 -97.37
N ARG A 6 12.07 -13.84 -96.06
CA ARG A 6 11.69 -12.80 -95.05
C ARG A 6 10.46 -11.95 -95.44
N LEU A 7 9.46 -11.60 -94.63
CA LEU A 7 9.00 -11.71 -93.21
C LEU A 7 7.48 -11.32 -93.27
N TRP A 8 6.55 -11.63 -92.36
CA TRP A 8 6.41 -11.17 -90.97
C TRP A 8 5.31 -11.99 -90.24
N ASP A 9 5.60 -12.35 -88.99
CA ASP A 9 4.80 -12.37 -87.75
C ASP A 9 3.29 -12.70 -87.73
N VAL A 10 2.73 -13.42 -86.75
CA VAL A 10 3.25 -14.06 -85.52
C VAL A 10 2.19 -15.06 -85.00
N HIS A 11 2.70 -16.26 -84.70
CA HIS A 11 2.35 -17.34 -83.75
C HIS A 11 0.88 -17.69 -83.39
N HIS A 12 0.38 -18.93 -83.59
CA HIS A 12 0.82 -20.28 -83.09
C HIS A 12 0.76 -20.41 -81.56
N ARG A 13 0.39 -21.52 -80.90
CA ARG A 13 -0.04 -22.91 -81.17
C ARG A 13 -0.49 -23.42 -79.78
N HIS A 14 -1.64 -24.07 -79.62
CA HIS A 14 -1.86 -25.53 -79.67
C HIS A 14 -1.25 -26.39 -78.53
N PRO A 15 -1.88 -27.56 -78.24
CA PRO A 15 -2.09 -28.13 -76.90
C PRO A 15 -1.28 -29.41 -76.66
N VAL A 16 -1.05 -29.83 -75.41
CA VAL A 16 -0.46 -31.16 -75.12
C VAL A 16 -0.88 -31.75 -73.75
N ARG A 17 -1.62 -32.88 -73.84
CA ARG A 17 -1.53 -34.21 -73.17
C ARG A 17 -1.33 -34.45 -71.64
N ARG A 18 -2.12 -35.47 -71.22
CA ARG A 18 -1.82 -36.75 -70.49
C ARG A 18 -1.69 -36.78 -68.95
N GLY A 19 -2.40 -37.75 -68.35
CA GLY A 19 -2.01 -38.48 -67.13
C GLY A 19 -3.20 -39.02 -66.29
N PRO A 20 -3.22 -40.29 -65.81
CA PRO A 20 -4.42 -40.96 -65.27
C PRO A 20 -4.58 -40.92 -63.73
N GLN A 21 -5.82 -41.08 -63.26
CA GLN A 21 -6.30 -41.08 -61.85
C GLN A 21 -5.67 -42.17 -60.96
N PRO A 22 -5.70 -42.08 -59.60
CA PRO A 22 -6.79 -42.73 -58.85
C PRO A 22 -7.13 -42.26 -57.39
N TRP A 23 -8.30 -42.75 -56.92
CA TRP A 23 -8.84 -42.98 -55.55
C TRP A 23 -9.67 -41.90 -54.80
N PRO A 24 -10.72 -42.32 -54.05
CA PRO A 24 -11.85 -41.50 -53.63
C PRO A 24 -11.78 -41.00 -52.18
N GLU A 25 -12.59 -39.98 -51.94
CA GLU A 25 -12.74 -39.12 -50.77
C GLU A 25 -12.93 -39.85 -49.43
N ALA A 26 -12.23 -39.35 -48.40
CA ALA A 26 -12.57 -39.57 -46.99
C ALA A 26 -13.61 -38.52 -46.53
N PRO A 27 -14.52 -38.87 -45.60
CA PRO A 27 -15.71 -38.06 -45.34
C PRO A 27 -15.40 -36.81 -44.53
N ARG A 28 -16.10 -35.72 -44.87
CA ARG A 28 -16.16 -34.47 -44.09
C ARG A 28 -16.61 -34.78 -42.66
N SER A 29 -15.72 -34.63 -41.69
CA SER A 29 -16.09 -34.54 -40.29
C SER A 29 -16.81 -33.21 -40.07
N GLY A 30 -18.13 -33.29 -39.88
CA GLY A 30 -18.92 -32.17 -39.35
C GLY A 30 -18.45 -31.82 -37.93
N PRO A 31 -18.65 -30.58 -37.48
CA PRO A 31 -18.29 -30.21 -36.12
C PRO A 31 -19.14 -31.01 -35.12
N ALA A 32 -18.47 -31.63 -34.16
CA ALA A 32 -19.11 -32.29 -33.02
C ALA A 32 -19.98 -31.28 -32.24
N PRO A 33 -21.09 -31.73 -31.63
CA PRO A 33 -22.00 -30.81 -30.94
C PRO A 33 -21.27 -30.21 -29.74
N ALA A 34 -21.17 -28.88 -29.73
CA ALA A 34 -20.82 -28.14 -28.54
C ALA A 34 -21.83 -28.53 -27.44
N LEU A 35 -21.33 -29.07 -26.33
CA LEU A 35 -22.10 -29.19 -25.10
C LEU A 35 -22.49 -27.76 -24.72
N ALA A 36 -23.75 -27.41 -25.03
CA ALA A 36 -24.38 -26.19 -24.60
C ALA A 36 -24.33 -26.16 -23.07
N TYR A 37 -23.42 -25.37 -22.52
CA TYR A 37 -23.58 -24.87 -21.16
C TYR A 37 -24.90 -24.10 -21.15
N GLN A 38 -25.92 -24.73 -20.57
CA GLN A 38 -27.18 -24.06 -20.27
C GLN A 38 -26.84 -22.87 -19.38
N GLU A 39 -26.97 -21.68 -19.97
CA GLU A 39 -26.82 -20.41 -19.29
C GLU A 39 -27.89 -20.34 -18.19
N ALA A 40 -27.48 -20.54 -16.94
CA ALA A 40 -28.34 -20.34 -15.80
C ALA A 40 -28.84 -18.87 -15.84
N PRO A 41 -30.12 -18.60 -15.53
CA PRO A 41 -30.68 -17.26 -15.66
C PRO A 41 -29.90 -16.27 -14.79
N ARG A 42 -29.35 -15.24 -15.43
CA ARG A 42 -28.58 -14.17 -14.77
C ARG A 42 -29.47 -13.41 -13.77
N PRO A 43 -29.15 -13.38 -12.46
CA PRO A 43 -29.74 -12.40 -11.58
C PRO A 43 -28.90 -11.11 -11.64
N GLY A 44 -29.54 -10.01 -12.08
CA GLY A 44 -29.21 -8.63 -11.71
C GLY A 44 -27.82 -8.09 -12.09
N GLY A 45 -27.75 -7.30 -13.17
CA GLY A 45 -26.55 -6.62 -13.63
C GLY A 45 -26.03 -5.53 -12.70
N GLY A 46 -24.92 -5.84 -12.03
CA GLY A 46 -23.88 -4.89 -11.66
C GLY A 46 -22.53 -5.38 -12.22
N PRO A 47 -21.52 -4.52 -12.41
CA PRO A 47 -20.19 -4.97 -12.82
C PRO A 47 -19.65 -5.97 -11.80
N ARG A 48 -19.11 -7.10 -12.27
CA ARG A 48 -18.40 -8.03 -11.37
C ARG A 48 -17.17 -7.29 -10.82
N PRO A 49 -16.88 -7.40 -9.52
CA PRO A 49 -15.70 -6.77 -8.96
C PRO A 49 -14.44 -7.33 -9.65
N PRO A 50 -13.48 -6.47 -10.03
CA PRO A 50 -12.23 -6.92 -10.64
C PRO A 50 -11.50 -7.92 -9.75
N ARG A 51 -10.87 -8.92 -10.34
CA ARG A 51 -10.29 -10.06 -9.61
C ARG A 51 -9.11 -10.69 -10.35
N CYS A 52 -8.37 -11.52 -9.63
CA CYS A 52 -7.42 -12.46 -10.22
C CYS A 52 -8.17 -13.57 -10.99
N GLY A 53 -7.59 -14.01 -12.11
CA GLY A 53 -8.08 -15.06 -12.99
C GLY A 53 -7.75 -16.49 -12.54
N VAL A 54 -6.89 -16.65 -11.53
CA VAL A 54 -6.59 -17.95 -10.94
C VAL A 54 -7.86 -18.53 -10.28
N PRO A 55 -8.21 -19.81 -10.52
CA PRO A 55 -9.39 -20.43 -9.89
C PRO A 55 -9.29 -20.47 -8.37
N ASP A 56 -10.41 -20.21 -7.68
CA ASP A 56 -10.49 -20.32 -6.22
C ASP A 56 -10.39 -21.80 -5.77
N PRO A 57 -9.83 -22.08 -4.58
CA PRO A 57 -9.74 -23.45 -4.08
C PRO A 57 -11.14 -24.06 -3.89
N PRO A 58 -11.33 -25.36 -4.19
CA PRO A 58 -12.63 -26.00 -4.04
C PRO A 58 -13.02 -26.15 -2.56
N GLY A 59 -13.99 -25.36 -2.08
CA GLY A 59 -14.71 -25.65 -0.83
C GLY A 59 -15.34 -24.47 -0.08
N GLY A 60 -16.68 -24.35 -0.17
CA GLY A 60 -17.50 -23.76 0.89
C GLY A 60 -17.54 -24.65 2.16
N PRO A 61 -18.17 -24.20 3.26
CA PRO A 61 -18.03 -24.81 4.58
C PRO A 61 -18.70 -26.20 4.61
N SER A 62 -17.88 -27.26 4.61
CA SER A 62 -18.33 -28.61 4.95
C SER A 62 -17.41 -29.21 6.01
N ALA A 63 -18.09 -29.84 6.96
CA ALA A 63 -17.62 -30.26 8.27
C ALA A 63 -16.37 -31.16 8.25
N ARG A 64 -15.57 -31.00 9.32
CA ARG A 64 -14.56 -31.95 9.84
C ARG A 64 -13.28 -32.12 9.02
N ASN A 65 -12.39 -31.15 9.11
CA ASN A 65 -10.98 -31.37 9.48
C ASN A 65 -10.27 -30.02 9.66
N ARG A 66 -9.33 -29.95 10.60
CA ARG A 66 -8.57 -28.74 11.02
C ARG A 66 -8.46 -27.67 9.93
N GLN A 67 -9.05 -26.49 10.16
CA GLN A 67 -8.83 -25.28 9.36
C GLN A 67 -7.32 -25.01 9.25
N LYS A 68 -6.71 -25.37 8.12
CA LYS A 68 -5.40 -24.85 7.76
C LYS A 68 -5.58 -23.36 7.49
N ARG A 69 -4.79 -22.54 8.19
CA ARG A 69 -4.97 -21.08 8.22
C ARG A 69 -4.58 -20.41 6.89
N PHE A 70 -3.93 -21.10 5.96
CA PHE A 70 -3.54 -20.64 4.62
C PHE A 70 -3.72 -21.77 3.60
N VAL A 71 -4.01 -21.44 2.34
CA VAL A 71 -4.22 -22.43 1.27
C VAL A 71 -2.98 -22.47 0.36
N LEU A 72 -2.43 -23.66 0.16
CA LEU A 72 -1.38 -23.93 -0.81
C LEU A 72 -2.00 -24.76 -1.93
N SER A 73 -1.68 -24.46 -3.18
CA SER A 73 -2.15 -25.28 -4.32
C SER A 73 -1.08 -25.53 -5.37
N GLY A 74 0.14 -25.04 -5.15
CA GLY A 74 1.31 -25.32 -5.96
C GLY A 74 2.43 -25.97 -5.14
N GLY A 75 3.43 -26.51 -5.83
CA GLY A 75 4.71 -26.78 -5.19
C GLY A 75 5.39 -25.49 -4.72
N ARG A 76 6.64 -25.61 -4.28
CA ARG A 76 7.56 -24.48 -4.10
C ARG A 76 8.66 -24.57 -5.14
N TRP A 77 9.33 -23.46 -5.41
CA TRP A 77 10.64 -23.49 -6.06
C TRP A 77 11.64 -24.21 -5.15
N GLU A 78 12.48 -25.08 -5.73
CA GLU A 78 13.53 -25.77 -4.97
C GLU A 78 14.75 -24.87 -4.72
N LYS A 79 14.92 -23.83 -5.56
CA LYS A 79 15.95 -22.80 -5.43
C LYS A 79 15.36 -21.51 -4.86
N THR A 80 16.23 -20.69 -4.25
CA THR A 80 15.86 -19.40 -3.67
C THR A 80 16.26 -18.20 -4.52
N ASP A 81 17.27 -18.36 -5.39
CA ASP A 81 17.68 -17.33 -6.34
C ASP A 81 16.91 -17.50 -7.66
N LEU A 82 15.91 -16.65 -7.85
CA LEU A 82 15.00 -16.67 -8.99
C LEU A 82 15.33 -15.52 -9.95
N THR A 83 15.20 -15.80 -11.25
CA THR A 83 15.35 -14.79 -12.30
C THR A 83 13.98 -14.44 -12.86
N TYR A 84 13.78 -13.18 -13.25
CA TYR A 84 12.55 -12.75 -13.92
C TYR A 84 12.83 -11.96 -15.19
N ARG A 85 11.88 -11.99 -16.13
CA ARG A 85 11.99 -11.26 -17.39
C ARG A 85 10.62 -10.69 -17.79
N ILE A 86 10.61 -9.42 -18.17
CA ILE A 86 9.43 -8.75 -18.73
C ILE A 86 9.48 -8.83 -20.25
N LEU A 87 8.50 -9.52 -20.85
CA LEU A 87 8.41 -9.74 -22.30
C LEU A 87 7.79 -8.55 -23.02
N ARG A 88 6.60 -8.12 -22.59
CA ARG A 88 5.88 -6.96 -23.12
C ARG A 88 5.55 -5.98 -22.00
N PHE A 89 5.36 -4.72 -22.37
CA PHE A 89 5.06 -3.63 -21.45
C PHE A 89 3.69 -3.02 -21.80
N PRO A 90 2.89 -2.57 -20.82
CA PRO A 90 1.66 -1.84 -21.07
C PRO A 90 1.99 -0.49 -21.74
N TRP A 91 1.10 0.00 -22.60
CA TRP A 91 1.34 1.25 -23.35
C TRP A 91 1.15 2.51 -22.49
N GLN A 92 0.38 2.40 -21.40
CA GLN A 92 0.02 3.51 -20.52
C GLN A 92 1.18 3.95 -19.63
N LEU A 93 2.15 3.06 -19.35
CA LEU A 93 3.22 3.27 -18.38
C LEU A 93 4.59 3.29 -19.06
N VAL A 94 5.50 4.08 -18.49
CA VAL A 94 6.90 4.12 -18.92
C VAL A 94 7.56 2.79 -18.55
N ARG A 95 8.33 2.20 -19.48
CA ARG A 95 8.97 0.88 -19.27
C ARG A 95 9.79 0.80 -17.99
N GLU A 96 10.51 1.87 -17.66
CA GLU A 96 11.31 1.93 -16.43
C GLU A 96 10.45 1.92 -15.16
N GLN A 97 9.31 2.62 -15.20
CA GLN A 97 8.35 2.61 -14.11
C GLN A 97 7.76 1.21 -13.90
N VAL A 98 7.48 0.49 -14.99
CA VAL A 98 7.03 -0.91 -14.94
C VAL A 98 8.09 -1.82 -14.33
N ARG A 99 9.36 -1.69 -14.74
CA ARG A 99 10.48 -2.45 -14.14
C ARG A 99 10.60 -2.21 -12.65
N GLN A 100 10.62 -0.94 -12.25
CA GLN A 100 10.69 -0.56 -10.84
C GLN A 100 9.52 -1.14 -10.05
N THR A 101 8.30 -1.07 -10.60
CA THR A 101 7.08 -1.60 -9.97
C THR A 101 7.12 -3.12 -9.83
N VAL A 102 7.60 -3.83 -10.86
CA VAL A 102 7.78 -5.30 -10.82
C VAL A 102 8.84 -5.69 -9.79
N ALA A 103 9.97 -4.98 -9.76
CA ALA A 103 11.01 -5.22 -8.77
C ALA A 103 10.49 -5.01 -7.34
N GLU A 104 9.74 -3.93 -7.11
CA GLU A 104 9.09 -3.64 -5.82
C GLU A 104 8.08 -4.73 -5.44
N ALA A 105 7.24 -5.18 -6.38
CA ALA A 105 6.28 -6.26 -6.15
C ALA A 105 6.95 -7.60 -5.78
N LEU A 106 8.11 -7.91 -6.36
CA LEU A 106 8.92 -9.08 -5.98
C LEU A 106 9.59 -8.87 -4.62
N GLN A 107 10.04 -7.64 -4.35
CA GLN A 107 10.70 -7.28 -3.10
C GLN A 107 9.81 -7.54 -1.88
N VAL A 108 8.50 -7.31 -2.01
CA VAL A 108 7.48 -7.63 -1.00
C VAL A 108 7.65 -9.05 -0.44
N TRP A 109 8.00 -10.01 -1.30
CA TRP A 109 8.19 -11.41 -0.92
C TRP A 109 9.61 -11.71 -0.45
N SER A 110 10.65 -11.11 -1.07
CA SER A 110 12.04 -11.30 -0.61
C SER A 110 12.28 -10.68 0.76
N ASP A 111 11.60 -9.60 1.12
CA ASP A 111 11.74 -8.95 2.44
C ASP A 111 11.36 -9.89 3.60
N VAL A 112 10.57 -10.93 3.34
CA VAL A 112 10.06 -11.87 4.35
C VAL A 112 10.51 -13.31 4.15
N THR A 113 11.37 -13.57 3.17
CA THR A 113 11.90 -14.91 2.86
C THR A 113 13.39 -14.87 2.49
N PRO A 114 14.07 -16.02 2.35
CA PRO A 114 15.40 -16.09 1.76
C PRO A 114 15.44 -15.91 0.23
N LEU A 115 14.30 -15.64 -0.42
CA LEU A 115 14.23 -15.55 -1.88
C LEU A 115 14.95 -14.29 -2.38
N THR A 116 15.62 -14.42 -3.51
CA THR A 116 16.20 -13.29 -4.24
C THR A 116 15.67 -13.27 -5.67
N PHE A 117 15.56 -12.07 -6.25
CA PHE A 117 15.01 -11.88 -7.59
C PHE A 117 15.95 -11.02 -8.43
N THR A 118 16.32 -11.50 -9.61
CA THR A 118 17.21 -10.79 -10.54
C THR A 118 16.55 -10.63 -11.91
N GLU A 119 16.45 -9.40 -12.43
CA GLU A 119 15.95 -9.16 -13.79
C GLU A 119 16.98 -9.63 -14.82
N VAL A 120 16.54 -10.42 -15.80
CA VAL A 120 17.32 -10.78 -16.99
C VAL A 120 16.65 -10.25 -18.24
N HIS A 121 17.47 -9.79 -19.19
CA HIS A 121 16.99 -9.07 -20.38
C HIS A 121 16.87 -9.97 -21.63
N GLU A 122 17.56 -11.12 -21.61
CA GLU A 122 17.64 -12.07 -22.71
C GLU A 122 17.51 -13.50 -22.19
N GLY A 123 17.16 -14.45 -23.08
CA GLY A 123 16.97 -15.85 -22.71
C GLY A 123 15.68 -16.13 -21.93
N HIS A 124 15.61 -17.31 -21.32
CA HIS A 124 14.49 -17.76 -20.50
C HIS A 124 14.80 -17.49 -19.02
N ALA A 125 13.85 -16.90 -18.30
CA ALA A 125 13.94 -16.65 -16.86
C ALA A 125 13.08 -17.65 -16.08
N ASP A 126 13.18 -17.69 -14.76
CA ASP A 126 12.28 -18.51 -13.94
C ASP A 126 10.86 -17.96 -13.92
N ILE A 127 10.74 -16.63 -13.91
CA ILE A 127 9.45 -15.92 -13.90
C ILE A 127 9.34 -15.11 -15.20
N MET A 128 8.38 -15.47 -16.04
CA MET A 128 8.16 -14.82 -17.33
C MET A 128 6.91 -13.94 -17.25
N ILE A 129 7.10 -12.62 -17.34
CA ILE A 129 6.04 -11.62 -17.16
C ILE A 129 5.61 -11.08 -18.52
N ASP A 130 4.33 -11.19 -18.84
CA ASP A 130 3.81 -10.77 -20.13
C ASP A 130 2.49 -9.99 -20.02
N PHE A 131 2.36 -8.90 -20.78
CA PHE A 131 1.12 -8.14 -20.88
C PHE A 131 0.43 -8.50 -22.20
N THR A 132 -0.74 -9.12 -22.12
CA THR A 132 -1.39 -9.77 -23.27
C THR A 132 -2.89 -9.44 -23.31
N ARG A 133 -3.58 -9.76 -24.41
CA ARG A 133 -5.00 -9.43 -24.60
C ARG A 133 -5.81 -10.68 -24.93
N TYR A 134 -7.04 -10.76 -24.45
CA TYR A 134 -8.02 -11.80 -24.78
C TYR A 134 -7.38 -13.20 -24.81
N TRP A 135 -7.46 -13.91 -25.95
CA TRP A 135 -6.80 -15.19 -26.13
C TRP A 135 -5.29 -15.01 -26.37
N HIS A 136 -4.48 -15.62 -25.51
CA HIS A 136 -3.02 -15.45 -25.52
C HIS A 136 -2.23 -16.76 -25.30
N GLY A 137 -2.87 -17.91 -25.55
CA GLY A 137 -2.17 -19.19 -25.73
C GLY A 137 -2.11 -20.16 -24.54
N ASP A 138 -2.73 -19.86 -23.39
CA ASP A 138 -2.86 -20.76 -22.21
C ASP A 138 -4.25 -21.39 -22.02
N ASN A 139 -5.24 -21.07 -22.85
CA ASN A 139 -6.65 -21.40 -22.64
C ASN A 139 -7.30 -20.69 -21.43
N LEU A 140 -6.68 -19.63 -20.89
CA LEU A 140 -7.27 -18.74 -19.89
C LEU A 140 -7.41 -17.33 -20.51
N PRO A 141 -8.36 -17.10 -21.43
CA PRO A 141 -8.47 -15.81 -22.10
C PRO A 141 -8.92 -14.71 -21.13
N PHE A 142 -8.38 -13.51 -21.31
CA PHE A 142 -8.87 -12.30 -20.65
C PHE A 142 -10.17 -11.79 -21.26
N ASP A 143 -10.91 -10.96 -20.52
CA ASP A 143 -12.23 -10.45 -20.86
C ASP A 143 -12.25 -8.96 -21.27
N GLY A 144 -11.09 -8.30 -21.33
CA GLY A 144 -10.99 -6.87 -21.61
C GLY A 144 -11.14 -6.06 -20.33
N PRO A 145 -11.43 -4.73 -20.40
CA PRO A 145 -11.35 -3.86 -19.22
C PRO A 145 -12.28 -4.28 -18.06
N GLY A 146 -11.69 -4.37 -16.87
CA GLY A 146 -12.32 -4.88 -15.65
C GLY A 146 -12.23 -6.41 -15.56
N GLY A 147 -13.12 -7.05 -14.78
CA GLY A 147 -13.19 -8.51 -14.78
C GLY A 147 -11.90 -9.19 -14.29
N ILE A 148 -11.18 -9.87 -15.20
CA ILE A 148 -9.94 -10.59 -14.92
C ILE A 148 -8.73 -9.68 -15.17
N LEU A 149 -8.03 -9.30 -14.11
CA LEU A 149 -6.90 -8.37 -14.19
C LEU A 149 -5.59 -9.03 -14.63
N ALA A 150 -5.36 -10.25 -14.16
CA ALA A 150 -4.14 -11.01 -14.38
C ALA A 150 -4.35 -12.48 -13.94
N HIS A 151 -3.42 -13.35 -14.31
CA HIS A 151 -3.27 -14.69 -13.73
C HIS A 151 -1.82 -15.16 -13.77
N ALA A 152 -1.50 -16.12 -12.91
CA ALA A 152 -0.18 -16.71 -12.80
C ALA A 152 -0.21 -18.23 -12.68
N PHE A 153 0.91 -18.86 -13.05
CA PHE A 153 1.08 -20.31 -13.03
C PHE A 153 2.01 -20.75 -11.89
N PHE A 154 1.52 -21.71 -11.11
CA PHE A 154 2.17 -22.21 -9.90
C PHE A 154 3.46 -23.00 -10.20
N PRO A 155 4.39 -23.10 -9.23
CA PRO A 155 5.53 -24.00 -9.31
C PRO A 155 5.10 -25.45 -9.54
N LYS A 156 5.92 -26.22 -10.27
CA LYS A 156 5.68 -27.63 -10.62
C LYS A 156 4.45 -27.86 -11.52
N THR A 157 4.03 -26.82 -12.27
CA THR A 157 3.05 -26.94 -13.35
C THR A 157 3.73 -26.85 -14.70
N HIS A 158 3.03 -27.20 -15.79
CA HIS A 158 3.59 -27.18 -17.15
C HIS A 158 4.02 -25.79 -17.66
N ARG A 159 3.57 -24.71 -17.02
CA ARG A 159 3.90 -23.32 -17.33
C ARG A 159 4.43 -22.58 -16.09
N GLU A 160 5.15 -23.29 -15.23
CA GLU A 160 5.62 -22.73 -13.97
C GLU A 160 6.32 -21.38 -14.16
N GLY A 161 5.94 -20.38 -13.36
CA GLY A 161 6.56 -19.06 -13.40
C GLY A 161 6.02 -18.10 -14.46
N ASP A 162 5.13 -18.54 -15.36
CA ASP A 162 4.45 -17.62 -16.27
C ASP A 162 3.45 -16.74 -15.50
N VAL A 163 3.48 -15.44 -15.78
CA VAL A 163 2.54 -14.43 -15.27
C VAL A 163 2.02 -13.59 -16.42
N HIS A 164 0.71 -13.53 -16.57
CA HIS A 164 0.06 -12.72 -17.58
C HIS A 164 -0.78 -11.62 -16.93
N PHE A 165 -0.63 -10.40 -17.43
CA PHE A 165 -1.44 -9.24 -17.06
C PHE A 165 -2.34 -8.88 -18.25
N ASP A 166 -3.61 -8.54 -17.98
CA ASP A 166 -4.49 -8.06 -19.06
C ASP A 166 -4.03 -6.67 -19.51
N TYR A 167 -3.59 -6.60 -20.76
CA TYR A 167 -3.10 -5.39 -21.39
C TYR A 167 -4.21 -4.34 -21.59
N ASP A 168 -5.48 -4.76 -21.64
CA ASP A 168 -6.62 -3.85 -21.83
C ASP A 168 -7.04 -3.13 -20.53
N GLU A 169 -6.47 -3.49 -19.38
CA GLU A 169 -6.62 -2.73 -18.14
C GLU A 169 -6.02 -1.33 -18.21
N THR A 170 -6.60 -0.41 -17.45
CA THR A 170 -6.01 0.93 -17.26
C THR A 170 -4.97 0.88 -16.15
N TRP A 171 -3.78 0.39 -16.47
CA TRP A 171 -2.69 0.24 -15.50
C TRP A 171 -2.20 1.59 -14.97
N THR A 172 -2.21 1.72 -13.64
CA THR A 172 -1.63 2.86 -12.90
C THR A 172 -0.62 2.37 -11.87
N VAL A 173 0.10 3.29 -11.22
CA VAL A 173 1.10 2.97 -10.19
C VAL A 173 0.95 3.96 -9.03
N GLY A 174 0.69 3.43 -7.83
CA GLY A 174 0.58 4.20 -6.60
C GLY A 174 -0.73 4.99 -6.45
N ASP A 175 -1.76 4.70 -7.25
CA ASP A 175 -3.04 5.40 -7.21
C ASP A 175 -4.25 4.49 -7.49
N ASN A 176 -5.45 5.04 -7.26
CA ASN A 176 -6.73 4.37 -7.48
C ASN A 176 -7.47 4.88 -8.74
N GLN A 177 -6.78 5.57 -9.65
CA GLN A 177 -7.39 6.12 -10.88
C GLN A 177 -7.58 5.05 -11.96
N GLY A 178 -6.94 3.88 -11.78
CA GLY A 178 -7.11 2.69 -12.59
C GLY A 178 -6.79 1.43 -11.79
N THR A 179 -6.24 0.44 -12.47
CA THR A 179 -5.80 -0.81 -11.87
C THR A 179 -4.32 -0.68 -11.49
N ASP A 180 -4.05 -0.59 -10.19
CA ASP A 180 -2.67 -0.46 -9.68
C ASP A 180 -1.83 -1.71 -9.97
N LEU A 181 -0.75 -1.53 -10.75
CA LEU A 181 0.12 -2.62 -11.18
C LEU A 181 0.90 -3.24 -10.03
N LEU A 182 1.33 -2.46 -9.03
CA LEU A 182 2.09 -2.97 -7.88
C LEU A 182 1.27 -4.02 -7.11
N GLN A 183 0.01 -3.68 -6.84
CA GLN A 183 -0.95 -4.52 -6.11
C GLN A 183 -1.25 -5.82 -6.84
N VAL A 184 -1.55 -5.75 -8.14
CA VAL A 184 -1.84 -6.95 -8.93
C VAL A 184 -0.57 -7.79 -9.09
N ALA A 185 0.57 -7.18 -9.41
CA ALA A 185 1.81 -7.92 -9.60
C ALA A 185 2.26 -8.65 -8.33
N ALA A 186 2.21 -8.01 -7.17
CA ALA A 186 2.57 -8.66 -5.92
C ALA A 186 1.63 -9.84 -5.59
N HIS A 187 0.33 -9.72 -5.89
CA HIS A 187 -0.64 -10.81 -5.76
C HIS A 187 -0.26 -12.00 -6.67
N GLU A 188 -0.06 -11.73 -7.96
CA GLU A 188 0.30 -12.78 -8.93
C GLU A 188 1.64 -13.44 -8.60
N PHE A 189 2.62 -12.68 -8.09
CA PHE A 189 3.88 -13.26 -7.62
C PHE A 189 3.70 -14.17 -6.40
N GLY A 190 2.70 -13.94 -5.56
CA GLY A 190 2.34 -14.91 -4.52
C GLY A 190 1.94 -16.27 -5.11
N HIS A 191 1.20 -16.29 -6.22
CA HIS A 191 0.86 -17.52 -6.95
C HIS A 191 2.08 -18.18 -7.59
N VAL A 192 2.94 -17.39 -8.25
CA VAL A 192 4.22 -17.88 -8.79
C VAL A 192 5.10 -18.50 -7.72
N LEU A 193 5.00 -18.02 -6.48
CA LEU A 193 5.74 -18.56 -5.35
C LEU A 193 5.02 -19.72 -4.65
N GLY A 194 3.79 -20.06 -5.04
CA GLY A 194 3.07 -21.26 -4.58
C GLY A 194 1.90 -21.01 -3.62
N LEU A 195 1.55 -19.75 -3.34
CA LEU A 195 0.41 -19.40 -2.50
C LEU A 195 -0.90 -19.43 -3.28
N GLN A 196 -1.95 -20.03 -2.71
CA GLN A 196 -3.29 -19.99 -3.29
C GLN A 196 -4.09 -18.81 -2.73
N HIS A 197 -5.21 -18.48 -3.38
CA HIS A 197 -6.20 -17.56 -2.83
C HIS A 197 -6.59 -17.91 -1.39
N THR A 198 -6.69 -16.88 -0.56
CA THR A 198 -7.20 -16.96 0.80
C THR A 198 -8.57 -16.27 0.90
N THR A 199 -9.41 -16.77 1.81
CA THR A 199 -10.69 -16.13 2.17
C THR A 199 -10.51 -15.06 3.25
N ALA A 200 -9.29 -14.89 3.77
CA ALA A 200 -8.97 -13.85 4.73
C ALA A 200 -9.21 -12.47 4.10
N ALA A 201 -10.27 -11.81 4.55
CA ALA A 201 -10.55 -10.45 4.14
C ALA A 201 -9.32 -9.57 4.43
N LYS A 202 -8.90 -8.81 3.42
CA LYS A 202 -7.74 -7.91 3.45
C LYS A 202 -6.35 -8.53 3.25
N ALA A 203 -6.24 -9.82 3.00
CA ALA A 203 -4.99 -10.43 2.54
C ALA A 203 -4.62 -9.94 1.13
N LEU A 204 -3.31 -9.91 0.83
CA LEU A 204 -2.85 -9.67 -0.54
C LEU A 204 -3.36 -10.78 -1.45
N MET A 205 -3.27 -12.04 -1.02
CA MET A 205 -3.76 -13.22 -1.76
C MET A 205 -5.30 -13.38 -1.76
N SER A 206 -6.08 -12.33 -1.47
CA SER A 206 -7.53 -12.35 -1.64
C SER A 206 -7.89 -12.27 -3.14
N PRO A 207 -8.83 -13.07 -3.66
CA PRO A 207 -9.09 -13.16 -5.11
C PRO A 207 -9.60 -11.86 -5.74
N PHE A 208 -10.31 -11.04 -4.97
CA PHE A 208 -10.87 -9.78 -5.47
C PHE A 208 -9.90 -8.64 -5.27
N TYR A 209 -9.73 -7.85 -6.33
CA TYR A 209 -8.88 -6.66 -6.33
C TYR A 209 -9.39 -5.66 -5.29
N THR A 210 -8.45 -5.14 -4.53
CA THR A 210 -8.69 -4.02 -3.62
C THR A 210 -7.42 -3.19 -3.63
N PHE A 211 -7.53 -1.94 -4.06
CA PHE A 211 -6.43 -1.01 -3.96
C PHE A 211 -6.06 -0.79 -2.48
N ARG A 212 -4.79 -1.01 -2.15
CA ARG A 212 -4.19 -0.75 -0.84
C ARG A 212 -2.84 -0.13 -1.07
N TYR A 213 -2.66 1.07 -0.55
CA TYR A 213 -1.36 1.73 -0.56
C TYR A 213 -1.00 2.14 0.88
N PRO A 214 0.27 1.96 1.30
CA PRO A 214 1.28 1.12 0.68
C PRO A 214 0.84 -0.34 0.71
N LEU A 215 1.40 -1.11 -0.21
CA LEU A 215 1.21 -2.54 -0.26
C LEU A 215 1.81 -3.19 0.99
N SER A 216 1.05 -4.09 1.63
CA SER A 216 1.53 -4.80 2.82
C SER A 216 1.04 -6.24 2.82
N LEU A 217 1.93 -7.19 3.09
CA LEU A 217 1.56 -8.58 3.33
C LEU A 217 0.79 -8.72 4.64
N SER A 218 -0.38 -9.35 4.58
CA SER A 218 -1.11 -9.73 5.79
C SER A 218 -0.35 -10.82 6.56
N PRO A 219 -0.70 -11.04 7.85
CA PRO A 219 -0.16 -12.17 8.58
C PRO A 219 -0.42 -13.52 7.91
N ASP A 220 -1.47 -13.62 7.10
CA ASP A 220 -1.78 -14.84 6.36
C ASP A 220 -0.80 -15.09 5.22
N ASP A 221 -0.57 -14.06 4.41
CA ASP A 221 0.38 -14.08 3.30
C ASP A 221 1.80 -14.40 3.81
N ARG A 222 2.23 -13.74 4.92
CA ARG A 222 3.56 -13.98 5.53
C ARG A 222 3.71 -15.41 6.04
N ARG A 223 2.72 -15.93 6.76
CA ARG A 223 2.78 -17.33 7.24
C ARG A 223 2.80 -18.31 6.09
N GLY A 224 2.01 -18.06 5.04
CA GLY A 224 1.98 -18.91 3.85
C GLY A 224 3.35 -18.96 3.18
N ILE A 225 3.95 -17.80 2.91
CA ILE A 225 5.21 -17.74 2.17
C ILE A 225 6.39 -18.28 3.01
N GLN A 226 6.43 -17.96 4.31
CA GLN A 226 7.47 -18.47 5.20
C GLN A 226 7.32 -19.97 5.47
N HIS A 227 6.11 -20.52 5.36
CA HIS A 227 5.93 -21.96 5.41
C HIS A 227 6.56 -22.66 4.20
N LEU A 228 6.63 -22.01 3.03
CA LEU A 228 7.24 -22.56 1.81
C LEU A 228 8.77 -22.36 1.78
N TYR A 229 9.26 -21.19 2.19
CA TYR A 229 10.65 -20.77 1.97
C TYR A 229 11.45 -20.48 3.24
N GLY A 230 10.81 -20.43 4.41
CA GLY A 230 11.45 -20.04 5.67
C GLY A 230 11.53 -18.52 5.87
N GLN A 231 12.19 -18.12 6.96
CA GLN A 231 12.44 -16.71 7.31
C GLN A 231 13.80 -16.25 6.73
N PRO A 232 14.00 -14.92 6.52
CA PRO A 232 15.26 -14.39 6.00
C PRO A 232 16.45 -14.83 6.88
N GLN A 233 17.52 -15.35 6.27
CA GLN A 233 18.76 -15.64 7.01
C GLN A 233 19.56 -14.34 7.20
N LEU A 234 19.72 -13.91 8.45
CA LEU A 234 20.75 -12.92 8.81
C LEU A 234 22.12 -13.56 8.59
N ALA A 235 22.95 -12.96 7.74
CA ALA A 235 24.29 -13.47 7.45
C ALA A 235 25.11 -13.59 8.76
N PRO A 236 25.81 -14.73 9.01
CA PRO A 236 26.69 -14.86 10.16
C PRO A 236 27.95 -14.03 9.91
N THR A 237 28.21 -13.03 10.77
CA THR A 237 29.53 -12.41 10.85
C THR A 237 30.55 -13.45 11.34
N SER A 238 31.39 -13.91 10.42
CA SER A 238 32.57 -14.73 10.67
C SER A 238 33.48 -14.04 11.71
N GLY A 239 33.79 -14.78 12.79
CA GLY A 239 34.61 -14.30 13.89
C GLY A 239 36.10 -14.19 13.58
N SER A 240 36.78 -13.40 14.39
CA SER A 240 38.20 -13.47 14.70
C SER A 240 38.42 -13.03 16.16
N PRO A 241 39.38 -13.61 16.91
CA PRO A 241 39.38 -13.56 18.36
C PRO A 241 40.16 -12.37 18.96
N ASP A 242 39.66 -11.94 20.12
CA ASP A 242 40.33 -11.42 21.33
C ASP A 242 41.61 -10.58 21.20
N LEU A 243 41.56 -9.34 21.73
CA LEU A 243 42.57 -8.75 22.62
C LEU A 243 42.02 -7.44 23.23
N GLY A 244 41.89 -7.39 24.55
CA GLY A 244 41.31 -6.26 25.28
C GLY A 244 42.25 -5.08 25.57
N HIS A 245 41.67 -3.90 25.81
CA HIS A 245 41.81 -3.13 27.06
C HIS A 245 41.14 -1.73 27.00
N ARG A 246 40.31 -1.48 28.03
CA ARG A 246 39.97 -0.24 28.76
C ARG A 246 39.45 1.01 28.04
N ALA A 247 38.15 1.23 28.29
CA ALA A 247 37.49 2.40 28.87
C ALA A 247 38.02 3.82 28.55
N GLY A 248 37.15 4.59 27.90
CA GLY A 248 37.06 6.04 28.08
C GLY A 248 36.58 6.81 26.86
N VAL A 249 35.26 7.08 26.78
CA VAL A 249 34.63 8.36 26.37
C VAL A 249 35.00 8.84 24.94
N ASP A 250 34.13 8.80 23.93
CA ASP A 250 32.94 9.65 23.77
C ASP A 250 32.10 9.27 22.54
N THR A 251 30.76 9.39 22.67
CA THR A 251 29.71 9.64 21.65
C THR A 251 29.50 8.58 20.54
N ASN A 252 28.37 7.88 20.39
CA ASN A 252 26.98 8.16 20.74
C ASN A 252 26.24 6.86 21.12
N GLU A 253 25.46 6.92 22.20
CA GLU A 253 24.60 5.84 22.69
C GLU A 253 23.53 5.41 21.65
N ILE A 254 23.53 4.09 21.40
CA ILE A 254 22.41 3.14 21.55
C ILE A 254 20.98 3.64 21.26
N ALA A 255 20.41 2.97 20.24
CA ALA A 255 19.02 2.73 19.84
C ALA A 255 17.88 2.89 20.88
N PRO A 256 16.63 2.91 20.40
CA PRO A 256 15.85 1.67 20.58
C PRO A 256 15.13 1.24 19.30
N LEU A 257 15.28 -0.02 18.87
CA LEU A 257 14.21 -1.01 19.04
C LEU A 257 12.86 -0.46 18.55
N GLU A 258 12.62 -0.51 17.24
CA GLU A 258 11.25 -0.49 16.73
C GLU A 258 10.51 -1.63 17.45
N PRO A 259 9.46 -1.35 18.24
CA PRO A 259 8.79 -2.40 18.98
C PRO A 259 8.11 -3.32 17.96
N ASP A 260 8.38 -4.62 18.08
CA ASP A 260 7.71 -5.74 17.41
C ASP A 260 6.17 -5.80 17.66
N THR A 261 5.56 -4.73 18.18
CA THR A 261 4.16 -4.65 18.59
C THR A 261 3.53 -3.33 18.13
N LEU A 262 2.41 -3.44 17.43
CA LEU A 262 1.56 -2.28 17.11
C LEU A 262 1.21 -1.54 18.42
N PRO A 263 1.36 -0.22 18.48
CA PRO A 263 0.98 0.54 19.67
C PRO A 263 -0.50 0.33 19.98
N ASP A 264 -0.81 0.07 21.25
CA ASP A 264 -2.19 -0.06 21.73
C ASP A 264 -2.72 1.32 22.12
N ALA A 265 -3.75 1.79 21.42
CA ALA A 265 -4.41 3.08 21.70
C ALA A 265 -4.92 3.22 23.15
N CYS A 266 -5.15 2.10 23.84
CA CYS A 266 -5.56 2.08 25.24
C CYS A 266 -4.40 2.35 26.22
N GLN A 267 -3.15 2.13 25.79
CA GLN A 267 -1.98 2.16 26.67
C GLN A 267 -0.97 3.26 26.32
N VAL A 268 -1.04 3.83 25.12
CA VAL A 268 -0.08 4.86 24.67
C VAL A 268 -0.54 6.29 24.98
N SER A 269 0.43 7.20 25.06
CA SER A 269 0.21 8.63 24.83
C SER A 269 0.41 8.95 23.35
N PHE A 270 -0.17 10.05 22.88
CA PHE A 270 -0.08 10.46 21.47
C PHE A 270 0.89 11.63 21.31
N ASP A 271 1.66 11.61 20.21
CA ASP A 271 2.67 12.62 19.91
C ASP A 271 2.06 13.84 19.22
N ALA A 272 1.00 13.65 18.43
CA ALA A 272 0.22 14.72 17.84
C ALA A 272 -1.24 14.30 17.65
N VAL A 273 -2.16 15.27 17.61
CA VAL A 273 -3.55 15.06 17.23
C VAL A 273 -4.00 16.20 16.35
N ALA A 274 -4.68 15.90 15.25
CA ALA A 274 -5.18 16.91 14.33
C ALA A 274 -6.55 16.53 13.78
N THR A 275 -7.39 17.55 13.56
CA THR A 275 -8.61 17.42 12.77
C THR A 275 -8.26 17.69 11.31
N ILE A 276 -8.38 16.68 10.44
CA ILE A 276 -8.05 16.75 9.02
C ILE A 276 -9.29 16.34 8.22
N ARG A 277 -9.76 17.22 7.34
CA ARG A 277 -10.96 16.99 6.51
C ARG A 277 -12.20 16.60 7.33
N GLY A 278 -12.30 17.12 8.55
CA GLY A 278 -13.43 16.87 9.47
C GLY A 278 -13.35 15.56 10.25
N GLU A 279 -12.20 14.88 10.22
CA GLU A 279 -11.96 13.63 10.94
C GLU A 279 -10.75 13.77 11.86
N LEU A 280 -10.73 12.99 12.94
CA LEU A 280 -9.69 13.08 13.96
C LEU A 280 -8.57 12.08 13.67
N PHE A 281 -7.34 12.56 13.67
CA PHE A 281 -6.15 11.75 13.49
C PHE A 281 -5.28 11.86 14.75
N PHE A 282 -5.01 10.73 15.39
CA PHE A 282 -4.10 10.61 16.52
C PHE A 282 -2.80 9.97 16.05
N PHE A 283 -1.65 10.58 16.33
CA PHE A 283 -0.33 10.13 15.86
C PHE A 283 0.50 9.59 17.02
N LYS A 284 1.23 8.49 16.80
CA LYS A 284 2.21 7.95 17.74
C LYS A 284 3.32 7.23 16.98
N ALA A 285 4.56 7.63 17.17
CA ALA A 285 5.70 7.14 16.39
C ALA A 285 5.38 7.27 14.89
N GLY A 286 5.50 6.17 14.13
CA GLY A 286 5.12 6.14 12.72
C GLY A 286 3.65 5.84 12.46
N PHE A 287 2.83 5.62 13.49
CA PHE A 287 1.44 5.19 13.37
C PHE A 287 0.44 6.33 13.56
N VAL A 288 -0.72 6.17 12.95
CA VAL A 288 -1.87 7.07 13.09
C VAL A 288 -3.14 6.25 13.32
N TRP A 289 -4.11 6.82 14.04
CA TRP A 289 -5.48 6.32 14.15
C TRP A 289 -6.43 7.37 13.59
N ARG A 290 -7.43 6.92 12.83
CA ARG A 290 -8.44 7.78 12.23
C ARG A 290 -9.80 7.54 12.87
N LEU A 291 -10.39 8.59 13.43
CA LEU A 291 -11.72 8.58 14.03
C LEU A 291 -12.67 9.42 13.19
N ARG A 292 -13.75 8.80 12.74
CA ARG A 292 -14.82 9.47 12.00
C ARG A 292 -16.06 9.51 12.87
N ARG A 293 -16.56 10.71 13.17
CA ARG A 293 -17.72 10.93 14.06
C ARG A 293 -17.57 10.20 15.41
N GLY A 294 -16.38 10.27 16.01
CA GLY A 294 -16.08 9.63 17.30
C GLY A 294 -15.84 8.11 17.23
N HIS A 295 -15.90 7.49 16.06
CA HIS A 295 -15.68 6.05 15.90
C HIS A 295 -14.35 5.74 15.21
N LEU A 296 -13.55 4.87 15.82
CA LEU A 296 -12.32 4.36 15.24
C LEU A 296 -12.62 3.63 13.92
N GLN A 297 -11.95 4.03 12.85
CA GLN A 297 -12.13 3.43 11.54
C GLN A 297 -11.41 2.08 11.43
N PRO A 298 -11.97 1.11 10.69
CA PRO A 298 -11.36 -0.21 10.54
C PRO A 298 -10.04 -0.12 9.76
N GLY A 299 -9.01 -0.83 10.24
CA GLY A 299 -7.69 -0.84 9.61
C GLY A 299 -6.69 0.17 10.20
N TYR A 300 -7.02 0.76 11.35
CA TYR A 300 -6.15 1.58 12.17
C TYR A 300 -5.80 0.86 13.49
N PRO A 301 -4.58 1.02 14.06
CA PRO A 301 -3.53 1.93 13.60
C PRO A 301 -2.94 1.57 12.24
N ALA A 302 -2.55 2.60 11.50
CA ALA A 302 -1.95 2.53 10.17
C ALA A 302 -0.69 3.40 10.18
N LEU A 303 0.30 3.15 9.31
CA LEU A 303 1.43 4.07 9.21
C LEU A 303 0.95 5.47 8.74
N ALA A 304 1.49 6.54 9.31
CA ALA A 304 1.17 7.91 8.88
C ALA A 304 1.63 8.16 7.44
N SER A 305 2.74 7.54 7.04
CA SER A 305 3.27 7.54 5.67
C SER A 305 2.31 6.95 4.63
N ARG A 306 1.27 6.22 5.04
CA ARG A 306 0.21 5.73 4.13
C ARG A 306 -0.70 6.84 3.61
N HIS A 307 -0.87 7.90 4.40
CA HIS A 307 -1.70 9.06 4.05
C HIS A 307 -0.87 10.19 3.47
N TRP A 308 0.36 10.34 3.94
CA TRP A 308 1.25 11.44 3.58
C TRP A 308 2.62 10.89 3.19
N GLN A 309 2.84 10.72 1.88
CA GLN A 309 4.07 10.12 1.37
C GLN A 309 5.29 10.99 1.75
N GLY A 310 6.35 10.35 2.25
CA GLY A 310 7.56 11.04 2.68
C GLY A 310 7.44 11.80 4.00
N LEU A 311 6.32 11.66 4.72
CA LEU A 311 6.14 12.27 6.03
C LEU A 311 7.13 11.64 7.03
N PRO A 312 7.84 12.45 7.82
CA PRO A 312 8.73 11.91 8.84
C PRO A 312 7.97 11.24 9.98
N SER A 313 8.70 10.40 10.71
CA SER A 313 8.23 9.71 11.91
C SER A 313 9.28 9.90 13.02
N PRO A 314 8.89 10.25 14.25
CA PRO A 314 7.55 10.67 14.70
C PRO A 314 7.16 12.08 14.20
N VAL A 315 5.89 12.43 14.35
CA VAL A 315 5.35 13.79 14.14
C VAL A 315 5.14 14.45 15.51
N ASP A 316 5.65 15.67 15.69
CA ASP A 316 5.54 16.41 16.96
C ASP A 316 4.25 17.25 17.05
N ALA A 317 3.76 17.76 15.92
CA ALA A 317 2.49 18.49 15.85
C ALA A 317 1.92 18.44 14.43
N ALA A 318 0.60 18.57 14.30
CA ALA A 318 -0.06 18.66 13.01
C ALA A 318 -1.31 19.54 13.05
N PHE A 319 -1.65 20.20 11.95
CA PHE A 319 -2.93 20.90 11.80
C PHE A 319 -3.37 21.06 10.34
N GLU A 320 -4.66 21.33 10.10
CA GLU A 320 -5.20 21.69 8.79
C GLU A 320 -5.57 23.19 8.76
N ASP A 321 -5.05 23.94 7.79
CA ASP A 321 -5.38 25.36 7.63
C ASP A 321 -6.77 25.58 6.98
N ALA A 322 -7.16 26.85 6.81
CA ALA A 322 -8.44 27.21 6.20
C ALA A 322 -8.49 26.95 4.68
N GLN A 323 -7.34 26.82 4.02
CA GLN A 323 -7.24 26.46 2.60
C GLN A 323 -7.30 24.93 2.41
N GLY A 324 -7.14 24.18 3.49
CA GLY A 324 -7.16 22.73 3.49
C GLY A 324 -5.78 22.09 3.34
N HIS A 325 -4.70 22.87 3.45
CA HIS A 325 -3.36 22.29 3.51
C HIS A 325 -3.11 21.72 4.91
N ILE A 326 -2.40 20.60 4.94
CA ILE A 326 -2.10 19.87 6.16
C ILE A 326 -0.63 20.11 6.49
N TRP A 327 -0.41 20.69 7.67
CA TRP A 327 0.90 21.06 8.17
C TRP A 327 1.37 20.02 9.18
N PHE A 328 2.59 19.55 9.02
CA PHE A 328 3.25 18.61 9.93
C PHE A 328 4.56 19.19 10.44
N PHE A 329 4.88 18.93 11.69
CA PHE A 329 6.08 19.40 12.36
C PHE A 329 6.88 18.23 12.90
N GLN A 330 8.20 18.27 12.70
CA GLN A 330 9.14 17.35 13.31
C GLN A 330 10.47 18.08 13.58
N GLY A 331 10.90 18.08 14.84
CA GLY A 331 12.13 18.72 15.26
C GLY A 331 12.17 20.18 14.84
N ALA A 332 13.21 20.56 14.10
CA ALA A 332 13.40 21.91 13.58
C ALA A 332 12.76 22.16 12.20
N GLN A 333 11.96 21.23 11.69
CA GLN A 333 11.44 21.23 10.33
C GLN A 333 9.91 21.12 10.29
N TYR A 334 9.33 21.56 9.19
CA TYR A 334 7.92 21.41 8.87
C TYR A 334 7.69 21.00 7.40
N TRP A 335 6.52 20.41 7.15
CA TRP A 335 6.04 19.97 5.85
C TRP A 335 4.60 20.45 5.66
N VAL A 336 4.22 20.70 4.42
CA VAL A 336 2.87 21.08 4.01
C VAL A 336 2.41 20.14 2.92
N TYR A 337 1.20 19.61 3.07
CA TYR A 337 0.57 18.68 2.15
C TYR A 337 -0.72 19.27 1.61
N ASP A 338 -0.99 19.04 0.32
CA ASP A 338 -2.31 19.22 -0.28
C ASP A 338 -2.97 17.85 -0.45
N GLY A 339 -3.87 17.52 0.47
CA GLY A 339 -4.40 16.17 0.59
C GLY A 339 -3.31 15.18 0.99
N GLU A 340 -2.97 14.28 0.06
CA GLU A 340 -1.95 13.23 0.26
C GLU A 340 -0.61 13.57 -0.41
N LYS A 341 -0.57 14.64 -1.21
CA LYS A 341 0.62 15.05 -1.97
C LYS A 341 1.45 16.07 -1.19
N PRO A 342 2.79 15.91 -1.11
CA PRO A 342 3.65 16.92 -0.52
C PRO A 342 3.62 18.17 -1.40
N ALA A 343 3.29 19.32 -0.79
CA ALA A 343 3.30 20.62 -1.44
C ALA A 343 4.59 21.39 -1.12
N LEU A 344 5.07 21.29 0.12
CA LEU A 344 6.30 21.96 0.58
C LEU A 344 6.95 21.14 1.70
N GLY A 345 8.28 21.16 1.76
CA GLY A 345 9.06 20.58 2.85
C GLY A 345 10.12 19.57 2.39
N PRO A 346 11.08 19.21 3.27
CA PRO A 346 11.29 19.78 4.60
C PRO A 346 11.73 21.25 4.54
N ALA A 347 11.09 22.12 5.33
CA ALA A 347 11.44 23.53 5.47
C ALA A 347 11.73 23.87 6.95
N PRO A 348 12.64 24.81 7.24
CA PRO A 348 13.05 25.10 8.61
C PRO A 348 12.03 25.95 9.37
N LEU A 349 11.81 25.64 10.66
CA LEU A 349 10.91 26.39 11.55
C LEU A 349 11.27 27.88 11.71
N SER A 350 12.53 28.24 11.46
CA SER A 350 13.00 29.63 11.51
C SER A 350 12.30 30.53 10.48
N GLU A 351 11.84 29.98 9.35
CA GLU A 351 11.06 30.71 8.34
C GLU A 351 9.73 31.20 8.92
N LEU A 352 9.13 30.40 9.80
CA LEU A 352 7.87 30.72 10.49
C LEU A 352 8.08 31.74 11.62
N GLY A 353 9.32 32.14 11.91
CA GLY A 353 9.66 33.08 12.99
C GLY A 353 9.67 32.44 14.39
N LEU A 354 9.66 31.11 14.46
CA LEU A 354 9.73 30.38 15.74
C LEU A 354 11.20 30.30 16.22
N PRO A 355 11.51 30.74 17.46
CA PRO A 355 12.88 30.82 17.95
C PRO A 355 13.48 29.47 18.41
N GLY A 356 12.80 28.34 18.17
CA GLY A 356 13.38 27.01 18.45
C GLY A 356 12.40 25.87 18.20
N SER A 357 12.85 24.65 18.53
CA SER A 357 12.20 23.37 18.23
C SER A 357 12.22 22.42 19.44
N PRO A 358 11.36 21.37 19.45
CA PRO A 358 10.24 21.10 18.54
C PRO A 358 8.98 21.92 18.87
N VAL A 359 7.94 21.83 18.04
CA VAL A 359 6.58 22.31 18.36
C VAL A 359 5.83 21.13 18.97
N HIS A 360 5.38 21.24 20.22
CA HIS A 360 4.71 20.13 20.92
C HIS A 360 3.23 20.00 20.56
N ALA A 361 2.54 21.09 20.21
CA ALA A 361 1.15 21.01 19.79
C ALA A 361 0.77 22.17 18.88
N ALA A 362 -0.17 21.93 17.98
CA ALA A 362 -0.76 22.96 17.12
C ALA A 362 -2.28 22.94 17.27
N LEU A 363 -2.88 24.06 17.68
CA LEU A 363 -4.32 24.21 17.80
C LEU A 363 -4.83 25.20 16.75
N VAL A 364 -5.71 24.73 15.86
CA VAL A 364 -6.55 25.60 15.04
C VAL A 364 -7.81 25.89 15.85
N TRP A 365 -8.07 27.16 16.13
CA TRP A 365 -9.17 27.58 16.99
C TRP A 365 -10.06 28.62 16.34
N GLY A 366 -11.36 28.39 16.44
CA GLY A 366 -12.40 29.30 15.99
C GLY A 366 -13.02 28.87 14.66
N PRO A 367 -14.22 29.41 14.34
CA PRO A 367 -15.05 28.89 13.25
C PRO A 367 -14.43 29.06 11.87
N GLU A 368 -13.55 30.06 11.69
CA GLU A 368 -12.91 30.38 10.40
C GLU A 368 -11.56 29.70 10.21
N LYS A 369 -11.13 28.83 11.13
CA LYS A 369 -9.79 28.18 11.13
C LYS A 369 -8.62 29.16 10.96
N ASN A 370 -8.80 30.43 11.32
CA ASN A 370 -7.83 31.52 11.08
C ASN A 370 -6.94 31.85 12.28
N LYS A 371 -7.19 31.24 13.45
CA LYS A 371 -6.35 31.41 14.63
C LYS A 371 -5.63 30.09 14.90
N VAL A 372 -4.35 30.07 14.58
CA VAL A 372 -3.50 28.90 14.83
C VAL A 372 -2.57 29.22 15.97
N TYR A 373 -2.42 28.30 16.91
CA TYR A 373 -1.59 28.45 18.09
C TYR A 373 -0.59 27.30 18.15
N PHE A 374 0.69 27.62 18.25
CA PHE A 374 1.76 26.64 18.47
C PHE A 374 2.17 26.65 19.92
N PHE A 375 2.25 25.48 20.54
CA PHE A 375 2.63 25.29 21.93
C PHE A 375 4.00 24.62 22.02
N ARG A 376 4.82 25.08 22.97
CA ARG A 376 6.12 24.48 23.28
C ARG A 376 6.44 24.73 24.73
N GLY A 377 6.69 23.65 25.47
CA GLY A 377 6.86 23.72 26.93
C GLY A 377 5.68 24.43 27.58
N GLY A 378 5.96 25.42 28.43
CA GLY A 378 4.96 26.24 29.13
C GLY A 378 4.44 27.45 28.35
N ASP A 379 4.74 27.55 27.05
CA ASP A 379 4.60 28.76 26.26
C ASP A 379 3.85 28.50 24.94
N TYR A 380 3.25 29.54 24.35
CA TYR A 380 2.58 29.47 23.06
C TYR A 380 2.77 30.73 22.18
N TRP A 381 2.66 30.53 20.87
CA TRP A 381 2.73 31.57 19.84
C TRP A 381 1.46 31.55 19.01
N ARG A 382 1.02 32.73 18.57
CA ARG A 382 -0.04 32.86 17.56
C ARG A 382 0.60 32.88 16.18
N PHE A 383 0.06 32.07 15.28
CA PHE A 383 0.51 31.91 13.90
C PHE A 383 -0.56 32.45 12.94
N HIS A 384 -0.11 33.17 11.92
CA HIS A 384 -0.93 33.67 10.83
C HIS A 384 -0.73 32.81 9.57
N PRO A 385 -1.72 31.99 9.18
CA PRO A 385 -1.63 31.16 7.97
C PRO A 385 -1.43 31.98 6.69
N SER A 386 -1.93 33.20 6.60
CA SER A 386 -1.79 34.01 5.38
C SER A 386 -0.37 34.53 5.14
N THR A 387 0.41 34.72 6.20
CA THR A 387 1.78 35.26 6.12
C THR A 387 2.84 34.19 6.41
N HIS A 388 2.42 32.96 6.73
CA HIS A 388 3.26 31.85 7.20
C HIS A 388 4.22 32.26 8.32
N ARG A 389 3.78 33.11 9.25
CA ARG A 389 4.62 33.61 10.35
C ARG A 389 3.88 33.75 11.66
N VAL A 390 4.62 33.64 12.76
CA VAL A 390 4.14 34.02 14.08
C VAL A 390 4.07 35.53 14.23
N ASP A 391 3.07 36.01 14.96
CA ASP A 391 2.81 37.43 15.17
C ASP A 391 3.93 38.16 15.91
N SER A 392 4.56 37.44 16.85
CA SER A 392 5.58 37.96 17.74
C SER A 392 6.56 36.84 18.05
N PRO A 393 7.87 37.11 18.09
CA PRO A 393 8.87 36.14 18.55
C PRO A 393 8.75 35.86 20.06
N VAL A 394 8.14 36.77 20.83
CA VAL A 394 7.94 36.63 22.28
C VAL A 394 6.71 35.76 22.54
N PRO A 395 6.87 34.62 23.25
CA PRO A 395 5.73 33.76 23.58
C PRO A 395 4.79 34.37 24.61
N ARG A 396 3.58 33.82 24.64
CA ARG A 396 2.63 33.94 25.75
C ARG A 396 2.67 32.68 26.63
N ARG A 397 2.14 32.75 27.84
CA ARG A 397 2.16 31.64 28.80
C ARG A 397 0.99 30.69 28.59
N ALA A 398 1.23 29.40 28.50
CA ALA A 398 0.18 28.38 28.38
C ALA A 398 -0.86 28.46 29.52
N THR A 399 -0.50 29.02 30.69
CA THR A 399 -1.41 29.29 31.81
C THR A 399 -2.57 30.24 31.47
N ASP A 400 -2.49 31.01 30.38
CA ASP A 400 -3.61 31.79 29.85
C ASP A 400 -4.83 30.89 29.55
N TRP A 401 -4.57 29.62 29.18
CA TRP A 401 -5.57 28.58 28.99
C TRP A 401 -5.96 27.97 30.35
N ARG A 402 -6.78 28.71 31.09
CA ARG A 402 -7.11 28.37 32.49
C ARG A 402 -7.64 26.94 32.65
N GLY A 403 -7.03 26.19 33.55
CA GLY A 403 -7.41 24.81 33.88
C GLY A 403 -6.85 23.74 32.94
N VAL A 404 -6.06 24.14 31.94
CA VAL A 404 -5.26 23.25 31.08
C VAL A 404 -3.86 23.10 31.71
N PRO A 405 -3.18 21.94 31.56
CA PRO A 405 -1.78 21.81 31.97
C PRO A 405 -0.88 22.82 31.26
N SER A 406 0.24 23.18 31.92
CA SER A 406 1.23 24.09 31.34
C SER A 406 1.93 23.48 30.13
N GLU A 407 2.14 22.16 30.13
CA GLU A 407 2.74 21.43 29.01
C GLU A 407 1.66 20.62 28.29
N ILE A 408 1.64 20.73 26.96
CA ILE A 408 0.62 20.18 26.08
C ILE A 408 1.35 19.35 25.02
N ASP A 409 0.93 18.10 24.86
CA ASP A 409 1.51 17.15 23.89
C ASP A 409 0.71 17.13 22.58
N ALA A 410 -0.56 17.52 22.61
CA ALA A 410 -1.37 17.67 21.40
C ALA A 410 -2.59 18.55 21.70
N ALA A 411 -3.13 19.19 20.66
CA ALA A 411 -4.35 19.97 20.79
C ALA A 411 -5.18 19.93 19.51
N PHE A 412 -6.50 19.93 19.64
CA PHE A 412 -7.41 20.02 18.50
C PHE A 412 -8.73 20.70 18.88
N GLN A 413 -9.52 21.08 17.88
CA GLN A 413 -10.87 21.61 18.08
C GLN A 413 -11.91 20.62 17.52
N ASP A 414 -13.00 20.41 18.26
CA ASP A 414 -14.16 19.63 17.77
C ASP A 414 -15.13 20.48 16.93
N ALA A 415 -16.14 19.82 16.34
CA ALA A 415 -17.14 20.47 15.51
C ALA A 415 -18.04 21.45 16.29
N ASP A 416 -18.15 21.29 17.60
CA ASP A 416 -18.93 22.16 18.50
C ASP A 416 -18.11 23.37 18.97
N GLY A 417 -16.84 23.45 18.58
CA GLY A 417 -15.96 24.57 18.85
C GLY A 417 -15.16 24.47 20.14
N TYR A 418 -15.26 23.37 20.89
CA TYR A 418 -14.45 23.14 22.09
C TYR A 418 -13.03 22.75 21.72
N ALA A 419 -12.06 23.30 22.44
CA ALA A 419 -10.67 22.90 22.30
C ALA A 419 -10.34 21.73 23.24
N TYR A 420 -9.53 20.80 22.78
CA TYR A 420 -9.06 19.64 23.54
C TYR A 420 -7.55 19.76 23.65
N PHE A 421 -7.05 19.58 24.86
CA PHE A 421 -5.62 19.61 25.16
C PHE A 421 -5.24 18.27 25.77
N LEU A 422 -4.18 17.66 25.24
CA LEU A 422 -3.71 16.35 25.69
C LEU A 422 -2.38 16.50 26.41
N ARG A 423 -2.21 15.68 27.45
CA ARG A 423 -0.93 15.50 28.14
C ARG A 423 -0.85 14.07 28.66
N GLY A 424 0.12 13.30 28.16
CA GLY A 424 0.23 11.87 28.39
C GLY A 424 -0.99 11.11 27.89
N ARG A 425 -1.67 10.39 28.80
CA ARG A 425 -2.89 9.62 28.51
C ARG A 425 -4.18 10.38 28.83
N LEU A 426 -4.04 11.63 29.26
CA LEU A 426 -5.12 12.47 29.76
C LEU A 426 -5.45 13.58 28.76
N TYR A 427 -6.70 14.01 28.76
CA TYR A 427 -7.13 15.18 28.01
C TYR A 427 -8.05 16.10 28.83
N TRP A 428 -8.03 17.38 28.49
CA TRP A 428 -8.85 18.45 29.04
C TRP A 428 -9.71 19.04 27.92
N LYS A 429 -11.01 19.18 28.17
CA LYS A 429 -11.92 19.89 27.27
C LYS A 429 -12.08 21.33 27.73
N PHE A 430 -11.82 22.28 26.85
CA PHE A 430 -11.81 23.71 27.11
C PHE A 430 -13.01 24.40 26.48
N ASP A 431 -13.75 25.13 27.31
CA ASP A 431 -14.94 25.87 26.91
C ASP A 431 -14.53 27.22 26.30
N PRO A 432 -14.84 27.48 25.01
CA PRO A 432 -14.44 28.71 24.34
C PRO A 432 -15.20 29.94 24.86
N VAL A 433 -16.36 29.76 25.49
CA VAL A 433 -17.20 30.84 26.04
C VAL A 433 -16.76 31.20 27.45
N LYS A 434 -16.57 30.18 28.31
CA LYS A 434 -16.12 30.39 29.70
C LYS A 434 -14.61 30.66 29.79
N VAL A 435 -13.86 30.34 28.72
CA VAL A 435 -12.41 30.47 28.63
C VAL A 435 -11.75 29.76 29.83
N LYS A 436 -12.14 28.51 30.03
CA LYS A 436 -11.63 27.62 31.08
C LYS A 436 -11.87 26.16 30.69
N ALA A 437 -11.01 25.26 31.16
CA ALA A 437 -11.28 23.82 31.15
C ALA A 437 -12.58 23.50 31.91
N LEU A 438 -13.38 22.60 31.35
CA LEU A 438 -14.63 22.12 31.93
C LEU A 438 -14.36 21.33 33.22
N GLU A 439 -15.34 21.37 34.12
CA GLU A 439 -15.33 20.52 35.32
C GLU A 439 -15.48 19.04 34.94
N GLY A 440 -14.85 18.15 35.71
CA GLY A 440 -14.81 16.71 35.42
C GLY A 440 -13.68 16.26 34.48
N PHE A 441 -12.75 17.16 34.13
CA PHE A 441 -11.50 16.86 33.41
C PHE A 441 -10.30 17.01 34.36
N PRO A 442 -9.18 16.28 34.14
CA PRO A 442 -8.89 15.44 32.97
C PRO A 442 -9.62 14.10 32.91
N ARG A 443 -9.75 13.55 31.69
CA ARG A 443 -10.27 12.21 31.41
C ARG A 443 -9.27 11.40 30.58
N LEU A 444 -9.43 10.08 30.55
CA LEU A 444 -8.56 9.18 29.79
C LEU A 444 -8.92 9.18 28.31
N VAL A 445 -7.91 9.38 27.45
CA VAL A 445 -8.09 9.36 25.99
C VAL A 445 -8.55 7.98 25.52
N GLY A 446 -7.91 6.90 26.00
CA GLY A 446 -8.26 5.53 25.63
C GLY A 446 -9.73 5.18 25.91
N LEU A 447 -10.25 5.59 27.08
CA LEU A 447 -11.64 5.32 27.46
C LEU A 447 -12.63 6.05 26.55
N ASP A 448 -12.44 7.36 26.34
CA ASP A 448 -13.44 8.19 25.69
C ASP A 448 -13.36 8.19 24.15
N PHE A 449 -12.17 8.00 23.58
CA PHE A 449 -11.97 8.04 22.12
C PHE A 449 -11.84 6.64 21.50
N PHE A 450 -11.36 5.65 22.27
CA PHE A 450 -11.06 4.32 21.74
C PHE A 450 -11.92 3.20 22.37
N GLY A 451 -12.82 3.53 23.31
CA GLY A 451 -13.74 2.56 23.91
C GLY A 451 -13.06 1.51 24.77
N CYS A 452 -11.88 1.84 25.32
CA CYS A 452 -11.11 0.94 26.17
C CYS A 452 -11.83 0.66 27.49
N SER A 453 -11.70 -0.55 28.02
CA SER A 453 -12.18 -0.89 29.35
C SER A 453 -11.35 -0.18 30.42
N GLU A 454 -11.97 0.21 31.55
CA GLU A 454 -11.18 0.65 32.70
C GLU A 454 -10.23 -0.47 33.13
N PRO A 455 -8.95 -0.16 33.44
CA PRO A 455 -8.07 -1.16 34.02
C PRO A 455 -8.71 -1.64 35.33
N ALA A 456 -9.00 -2.93 35.41
CA ALA A 456 -9.51 -3.54 36.62
C ALA A 456 -8.56 -3.17 37.78
N ASN A 457 -9.07 -2.47 38.79
CA ASN A 457 -8.31 -2.10 39.98
C ASN A 457 -7.76 -3.38 40.65
N THR A 458 -6.52 -3.76 40.33
CA THR A 458 -5.76 -4.72 41.12
C THR A 458 -5.10 -3.98 42.27
N PHE A 459 -5.92 -3.55 43.23
CA PHE A 459 -5.48 -3.36 44.59
C PHE A 459 -6.21 -4.41 45.44
N ARG A 460 -5.45 -5.40 45.89
CA ARG A 460 -5.82 -6.26 47.01
C ARG A 460 -4.79 -6.08 48.11
#